data_AF-A0A8T4ZAS7-F1
#
_entry.id   AF-A0A8T4ZAS7-F1
#
_cell.length_a   1.000
_cell.length_b   1.000
_cell.length_c   1.000
_cell.angle_alpha   90.00
_cell.angle_beta   90.00
_cell.angle_gamma   90.00
#
_symmetry.space_group_name_H-M   'P 1'
#
loop_
_entity.id
_entity.type
_entity.pdbx_description
1 polymer ?
#
loop_
_entity_poly.entity_id
_entity_poly.type
_entity_poly.pdbx_seq_one_letter_code
_entity_poly.pdbx_strand_id
1 'polypeptide(L)'
;MVDVNKHLSERSRRLRQSAFADFFAEAVEMERSGEDIIHLHVGEPDLPTPPHIVEAASKAMDEGYTHYTPPGGILELREAI
;
A
#
# COMPACT_ATOMS: atom_id res chain seq x y z
N MET A 1 -29.52 -6.49 -1.25
CA MET A 1 -28.25 -5.73 -1.27
C MET A 1 -28.58 -4.26 -1.06
N VAL A 2 -28.00 -3.60 -0.05
CA VAL A 2 -28.23 -2.18 0.22
C VAL A 2 -27.47 -1.35 -0.83
N ASP A 3 -28.14 -0.38 -1.45
CA ASP A 3 -27.47 0.59 -2.32
C ASP A 3 -26.67 1.58 -1.46
N VAL A 4 -25.39 1.28 -1.29
CA VAL A 4 -24.45 2.04 -0.45
C VAL A 4 -24.31 3.48 -0.94
N ASN A 5 -24.50 3.76 -2.24
CA ASN A 5 -24.35 5.10 -2.81
C ASN A 5 -25.36 6.11 -2.24
N LYS A 6 -26.54 5.66 -1.79
CA LYS A 6 -27.57 6.54 -1.23
C LYS A 6 -27.17 7.16 0.11
N HIS A 7 -26.22 6.56 0.83
CA HIS A 7 -25.78 7.01 2.15
C HIS A 7 -24.38 7.67 2.17
N LEU A 8 -23.73 7.81 1.02
CA LEU A 8 -22.43 8.48 0.91
C LEU A 8 -22.56 10.01 0.86
N SER A 9 -21.51 10.70 1.33
CA SER A 9 -21.40 12.15 1.17
C SER A 9 -21.20 12.54 -0.31
N GLU A 10 -21.62 13.76 -0.68
CA GLU A 10 -21.38 14.31 -2.02
C GLU A 10 -19.91 14.30 -2.44
N ARG A 11 -18.99 14.56 -1.51
CA ARG A 11 -17.55 14.53 -1.78
C ARG A 11 -17.08 13.12 -2.14
N SER A 12 -17.56 12.11 -1.42
CA SER A 12 -17.23 10.70 -1.68
C SER A 12 -17.76 10.24 -3.04
N ARG A 13 -18.97 10.68 -3.43
CA ARG A 13 -19.58 10.33 -4.73
C ARG A 13 -18.81 10.88 -5.94
N ARG A 14 -17.99 11.92 -5.76
CA ARG A 14 -17.18 12.52 -6.83
C ARG A 14 -15.87 11.79 -7.10
N LEU A 15 -15.48 10.85 -6.23
CA LEU A 15 -14.30 10.02 -6.47
C LEU A 15 -14.57 9.09 -7.64
N ARG A 16 -13.66 9.10 -8.62
CA ARG A 16 -13.73 8.20 -9.77
C ARG A 16 -12.95 6.94 -9.47
N GLN A 17 -13.43 5.81 -9.98
CA GLN A 17 -12.66 4.57 -9.97
C GLN A 17 -11.37 4.76 -10.78
N SER A 18 -10.27 4.18 -10.30
CA SER A 18 -9.00 4.22 -11.01
C SER A 18 -9.04 3.25 -12.19
N ALA A 19 -8.71 3.72 -13.39
CA ALA A 19 -8.55 2.87 -14.57
C ALA A 19 -7.43 1.83 -14.41
N PHE A 20 -6.52 2.04 -13.46
CA PHE A 20 -5.46 1.09 -13.12
C PHE A 20 -6.01 -0.25 -12.62
N ALA A 21 -7.12 -0.23 -11.86
CA ALA A 21 -7.67 -1.45 -11.28
C ALA A 21 -8.18 -2.42 -12.36
N ASP A 22 -8.85 -1.89 -13.38
CA ASP A 22 -9.40 -2.69 -14.48
C ASP A 22 -8.26 -3.27 -15.34
N PHE A 23 -7.28 -2.44 -15.68
CA PHE A 23 -6.06 -2.85 -16.40
C PHE A 23 -5.26 -3.93 -15.64
N PHE A 24 -5.06 -3.75 -14.34
CA PHE A 24 -4.32 -4.71 -13.51
C PHE A 24 -5.04 -6.06 -13.43
N ALA A 25 -6.37 -6.05 -13.31
CA ALA A 25 -7.16 -7.28 -13.30
C ALA A 25 -7.05 -8.03 -14.63
N GLU A 26 -7.10 -7.33 -15.77
CA GLU A 26 -6.91 -7.94 -17.10
C GLU A 26 -5.52 -8.56 -17.24
N ALA A 27 -4.46 -7.86 -16.83
CA ALA A 27 -3.08 -8.36 -16.88
C ALA A 27 -2.93 -9.66 -16.05
N VAL A 28 -3.52 -9.72 -14.85
CA VAL A 28 -3.49 -10.92 -14.00
C VAL A 28 -4.23 -12.10 -14.65
N GLU A 29 -5.34 -11.85 -15.35
CA GLU A 29 -6.06 -12.91 -16.08
C GLU A 29 -5.26 -13.42 -17.29
N MET A 30 -4.53 -12.55 -18.00
CA MET A 30 -3.62 -12.96 -19.07
C MET A 30 -2.44 -13.79 -18.55
N GLU A 31 -1.86 -13.43 -17.40
CA GLU A 31 -0.83 -14.27 -16.77
C GLU A 31 -1.39 -15.65 -16.38
N ARG A 32 -2.61 -15.69 -15.84
CA ARG A 32 -3.31 -16.93 -15.48
C ARG A 32 -3.64 -17.81 -16.69
N SER A 33 -3.89 -17.21 -17.85
CA SER A 33 -4.10 -17.94 -19.11
C SER A 33 -2.79 -18.50 -19.70
N GLY A 34 -1.65 -18.16 -19.10
CA GLY A 34 -0.32 -18.64 -19.49
C GLY A 34 0.41 -17.73 -20.47
N GLU A 35 -0.04 -16.49 -20.63
CA GLU A 35 0.66 -15.48 -21.44
C GLU A 35 1.88 -14.91 -20.70
N ASP A 36 2.93 -14.59 -21.45
CA ASP A 36 4.15 -13.96 -20.93
C ASP A 36 3.98 -12.43 -20.91
N ILE A 37 3.85 -11.85 -19.72
CA ILE A 37 3.51 -10.45 -19.51
C ILE A 37 4.70 -9.69 -18.92
N ILE A 38 5.06 -8.57 -19.55
CA ILE A 38 6.09 -7.66 -19.03
C ILE A 38 5.43 -6.47 -18.33
N HIS A 39 5.64 -6.37 -17.02
CA HIS A 39 5.08 -5.30 -16.19
C HIS A 39 5.92 -4.03 -16.26
N LEU A 40 5.42 -3.01 -16.97
CA LEU A 40 6.06 -1.68 -17.09
C LEU A 40 5.30 -0.57 -16.35
N HIS A 41 4.36 -0.96 -15.48
CA HIS A 41 3.45 -0.05 -14.80
C HIS A 41 3.67 0.04 -13.28
N VAL A 42 4.54 -0.81 -12.74
CA VAL A 42 4.80 -0.91 -11.29
C VAL A 42 5.51 0.36 -10.83
N GLY A 43 4.93 1.03 -9.82
CA GLY A 43 5.43 2.29 -9.29
C GLY A 43 6.37 2.15 -8.10
N GLU A 44 6.71 0.92 -7.70
CA GLU A 44 7.63 0.61 -6.60
C GLU A 44 8.92 -0.05 -7.12
N PRO A 45 10.05 0.09 -6.40
CA PRO A 45 11.29 -0.59 -6.74
C PRO A 45 11.16 -2.11 -6.68
N ASP A 46 11.94 -2.81 -7.49
CA ASP A 46 12.10 -4.27 -7.50
C ASP A 46 13.06 -4.79 -6.41
N LEU A 47 13.73 -3.87 -5.70
CA LEU A 47 14.69 -4.21 -4.65
C LEU A 47 13.98 -4.50 -3.32
N PRO A 48 14.40 -5.56 -2.60
CA PRO A 48 13.90 -5.79 -1.25
C PRO A 48 14.35 -4.66 -0.31
N THR A 49 13.56 -4.42 0.74
CA THR A 49 13.96 -3.54 1.84
C THR A 49 15.32 -3.98 2.40
N PRO A 50 16.29 -3.06 2.58
CA PRO A 50 17.61 -3.40 3.12
C PRO A 50 17.56 -4.17 4.46
N PRO A 51 18.41 -5.20 4.67
CA PRO A 51 18.32 -6.09 5.83
C PRO A 51 18.35 -5.38 7.19
N HIS A 52 19.20 -4.35 7.34
CA HIS A 52 19.32 -3.60 8.59
C HIS A 52 18.03 -2.87 8.99
N ILE A 53 17.17 -2.51 8.03
CA ILE A 53 15.86 -1.91 8.30
C ILE A 53 14.89 -2.97 8.79
N VAL A 54 14.90 -4.15 8.15
CA VAL A 54 14.07 -5.30 8.56
C VAL A 54 14.43 -5.74 9.97
N GLU A 55 15.73 -5.86 10.28
CA GLU A 55 16.24 -6.22 11.60
C GLU A 55 15.83 -5.19 12.68
N ALA A 56 15.95 -3.89 12.39
CA ALA A 56 15.52 -2.83 13.31
C ALA A 56 14.00 -2.88 13.58
N ALA A 57 13.19 -3.15 12.56
CA ALA A 57 11.74 -3.31 12.71
C ALA A 57 11.38 -4.56 13.54
N SER A 58 12.04 -5.69 13.30
CA SER A 58 11.88 -6.91 14.09
C SER A 58 12.23 -6.66 15.56
N LYS A 59 13.37 -6.04 15.83
CA LYS A 59 13.79 -5.70 17.18
C LYS A 59 12.79 -4.76 17.89
N ALA A 60 12.26 -3.76 17.19
CA ALA A 60 11.27 -2.86 17.76
C ALA A 60 9.98 -3.61 18.18
N MET A 61 9.55 -4.62 17.41
CA MET A 61 8.44 -5.49 17.80
C MET A 61 8.76 -6.30 19.06
N ASP A 62 9.96 -6.90 19.13
CA ASP A 62 10.41 -7.68 20.29
C ASP A 62 10.53 -6.82 21.57
N GLU A 63 10.93 -5.55 21.43
CA GLU A 63 11.06 -4.59 22.52
C GLU A 63 9.73 -3.92 22.92
N GLY A 64 8.63 -4.27 22.25
CA GLY A 64 7.29 -3.83 22.62
C GLY A 64 6.90 -2.45 22.09
N TYR A 65 7.55 -1.94 21.04
CA TYR A 65 7.15 -0.71 20.34
C TYR A 65 5.86 -0.91 19.51
N THR A 66 4.73 -1.18 20.18
CA THR A 66 3.44 -1.58 19.58
C THR A 66 2.29 -0.64 19.95
N HIS A 67 2.58 0.46 20.63
CA HIS A 67 1.59 1.44 21.11
C HIS A 67 1.65 2.75 20.33
N TYR A 68 0.70 3.64 20.63
CA TYR A 68 0.61 4.95 20.00
C TYR A 68 1.90 5.76 20.14
N THR A 69 2.29 6.38 19.03
CA THR A 69 3.34 7.40 18.96
C THR A 69 2.72 8.79 19.04
N PRO A 70 3.51 9.85 19.30
CA PRO A 70 3.03 11.22 19.13
C PRO A 70 2.47 11.47 17.72
N PRO A 71 1.50 12.39 17.54
CA PRO A 71 0.89 12.66 16.24
C PRO A 71 1.88 13.06 15.12
N GLY A 72 3.02 13.64 15.49
CA GLY A 72 4.08 14.00 14.57
C GLY A 72 5.11 12.90 14.28
N GLY A 73 4.94 11.70 14.86
CA GLY A 73 5.94 10.62 14.84
C GLY A 73 6.86 10.64 16.08
N ILE A 74 7.64 9.56 16.24
CA ILE A 74 8.66 9.44 17.30
C ILE A 74 9.76 10.49 17.12
N LEU A 75 10.36 10.95 18.22
CA LEU A 75 11.35 12.04 18.17
C LEU A 75 12.60 11.62 17.40
N GLU A 76 13.05 10.39 17.65
CA GLU A 76 14.26 9.80 17.08
C GLU A 76 14.21 9.78 15.54
N LEU A 77 13.04 9.48 14.96
CA LEU A 77 12.85 9.53 13.50
C LEU A 77 12.85 10.96 12.98
N ARG A 78 12.23 11.90 13.71
CA ARG A 78 12.14 13.30 13.30
C ARG A 78 13.48 14.03 13.34
N GLU A 79 14.37 13.64 14.23
CA GLU A 79 15.74 14.18 14.29
C GLU A 79 16.65 13.55 13.23
N ALA A 80 16.30 12.38 12.69
CA ALA A 80 17.07 11.65 11.69
C ALA A 80 16.71 12.00 10.22
N ILE A 81 15.60 12.71 9.99
CA ILE A 81 15.13 13.20 8.68
C ILE A 81 15.62 14.63 8.46
#